data_AF-A0A432PJ79-F1
#
_entry.id   AF-A0A432PJ79-F1
#
_cell.length_a   1.000
_cell.length_b   1.000
_cell.length_c   1.000
_cell.angle_alpha   90.00
_cell.angle_beta   90.00
_cell.angle_gamma   90.00
#
_symmetry.space_group_name_H-M   'P 1'
#
loop_
_entity.id
_entity.type
_entity.pdbx_description
1 polymer ?
#
loop_
_entity_poly.entity_id
_entity_poly.type
_entity_poly.pdbx_seq_one_letter_code
_entity_poly.pdbx_strand_id
1 'polypeptide(L)'
;MQSNVDKLPCDKERIAAKKAYYAGLCNGTIRLARWDEVPRTLNTIRDMHRPELGLFRIGHRNHWTTTSSPFKDDVAAIQEHVSKINEKYPLVKKQPKPERTSQVVKAAKGRIESAVSQEIVFAENFHTDGEASKLDRNELAQTKVRNGELAETIRKHEAEIARLRVQLFRGV
;
A
#
# COMPACT_ATOMS: atom_id res chain seq x y z
N MET A 1 1.05 -47.78 -17.82
CA MET A 1 1.77 -46.67 -17.15
C MET A 1 1.20 -45.37 -17.69
N GLN A 2 0.21 -44.77 -17.01
CA GLN A 2 -0.35 -43.48 -17.43
C GLN A 2 0.69 -42.38 -17.22
N SER A 3 1.04 -41.71 -18.30
CA SER A 3 1.93 -40.56 -18.31
C SER A 3 1.22 -39.36 -17.67
N ASN A 4 1.64 -39.00 -16.44
CA ASN A 4 1.23 -37.78 -15.71
C ASN A 4 1.76 -36.50 -16.42
N VAL A 5 1.35 -36.24 -17.66
CA VAL A 5 1.95 -35.18 -18.49
C VAL A 5 1.25 -33.82 -18.33
N ASP A 6 0.06 -33.76 -17.72
CA ASP A 6 -0.74 -32.52 -17.70
C ASP A 6 -0.87 -31.85 -16.31
N LYS A 7 -0.19 -32.34 -15.27
CA LYS A 7 -0.18 -31.64 -13.98
C LYS A 7 0.97 -30.65 -13.93
N LEU A 8 0.62 -29.36 -13.92
CA LEU A 8 1.55 -28.29 -13.55
C LEU A 8 2.20 -28.63 -12.21
N PRO A 9 3.53 -28.43 -12.07
CA PRO A 9 4.23 -28.75 -10.83
C PRO A 9 3.64 -27.99 -9.65
N CYS A 10 3.58 -28.62 -8.48
CA CYS A 10 3.12 -27.96 -7.26
C CYS A 10 4.14 -26.91 -6.78
N ASP A 11 3.73 -25.97 -5.92
CA ASP A 11 4.62 -24.90 -5.45
C ASP A 11 5.91 -25.44 -4.80
N LYS A 12 5.83 -26.58 -4.10
CA LYS A 12 7.00 -27.25 -3.52
C LYS A 12 8.02 -27.64 -4.59
N GLU A 13 7.57 -28.26 -5.69
CA GLU A 13 8.44 -28.64 -6.81
C GLU A 13 9.00 -27.41 -7.53
N ARG A 14 8.21 -26.35 -7.68
CA ARG A 14 8.67 -25.09 -8.28
C ARG A 14 9.76 -24.42 -7.45
N ILE A 15 9.63 -24.43 -6.12
CA ILE A 15 10.63 -23.88 -5.20
C ILE A 15 11.90 -24.73 -5.24
N ALA A 16 11.76 -26.06 -5.20
CA ALA A 16 12.89 -26.97 -5.30
C ALA A 16 13.66 -26.81 -6.63
N ALA A 17 12.96 -26.66 -7.75
CA ALA A 17 13.57 -26.40 -9.06
C ALA A 17 14.37 -25.08 -9.06
N LYS A 18 13.81 -24.01 -8.48
CA LYS A 18 14.52 -22.73 -8.33
C LYS A 18 15.75 -22.87 -7.42
N LYS A 19 15.65 -23.60 -6.30
CA LYS A 19 16.79 -23.90 -5.42
C LYS A 19 17.90 -24.63 -6.16
N ALA A 20 17.57 -25.70 -6.89
CA ALA A 20 18.53 -26.46 -7.68
C ALA A 20 19.21 -25.60 -8.75
N TYR A 21 18.44 -24.75 -9.44
CA TYR A 21 18.98 -23.82 -10.43
C TYR A 21 19.98 -22.83 -9.82
N TYR A 22 19.63 -22.16 -8.72
CA TYR A 22 20.54 -21.20 -8.07
C TYR A 22 21.76 -21.85 -7.41
N ALA A 23 21.60 -23.06 -6.86
CA ALA A 23 22.73 -23.86 -6.39
C ALA A 23 23.67 -24.23 -7.55
N GLY A 24 23.12 -24.66 -8.70
CA GLY A 24 23.90 -24.97 -9.90
C GLY A 24 24.62 -23.76 -10.50
N LEU A 25 24.03 -22.57 -10.44
CA LEU A 25 24.69 -21.32 -10.82
C LEU A 25 25.83 -20.95 -9.88
N CYS A 26 25.62 -21.12 -8.56
CA CYS A 26 26.63 -20.81 -7.55
C CYS A 26 27.84 -21.76 -7.66
N ASN A 27 27.59 -23.04 -7.92
CA ASN A 27 28.62 -24.08 -8.02
C ASN A 27 29.26 -24.17 -9.42
N GLY A 28 28.74 -23.43 -10.41
CA GLY A 28 29.24 -23.42 -11.79
C GLY A 28 28.84 -24.63 -12.63
N THR A 29 27.89 -25.45 -12.14
CA THR A 29 27.31 -26.59 -12.88
C THR A 29 26.42 -26.12 -14.02
N ILE A 30 25.76 -24.97 -13.84
CA ILE A 30 24.96 -24.30 -14.86
C ILE A 30 25.77 -23.12 -15.38
N ARG A 31 26.07 -23.11 -16.69
CA ARG A 31 26.74 -22.00 -17.37
C ARG A 31 25.74 -21.17 -18.14
N LEU A 32 25.80 -19.86 -17.93
CA LEU A 32 24.94 -18.90 -18.60
C LEU A 32 25.72 -18.16 -19.68
N ALA A 33 25.03 -17.80 -20.75
CA ALA A 33 25.57 -16.89 -21.75
C ALA A 33 25.73 -15.47 -21.19
N ARG A 34 24.78 -15.00 -20.36
CA ARG A 34 24.76 -13.64 -19.82
C ARG A 34 24.28 -13.61 -18.38
N TRP A 35 25.06 -12.96 -17.51
CA TRP A 35 24.71 -12.76 -16.10
C TRP A 35 23.61 -11.72 -15.88
N ASP A 36 23.34 -10.86 -16.86
CA ASP A 36 22.31 -9.82 -16.81
C ASP A 36 20.88 -10.39 -16.75
N GLU A 37 20.69 -11.61 -17.25
CA GLU A 37 19.38 -12.25 -17.35
C GLU A 37 18.97 -12.99 -16.08
N VAL A 38 19.92 -13.23 -15.17
CA VAL A 38 19.67 -13.95 -13.93
C VAL A 38 18.95 -13.02 -12.97
N PRO A 39 17.75 -13.40 -12.47
CA PRO A 39 17.08 -12.62 -11.45
C PRO A 39 17.94 -12.50 -10.18
N ARG A 40 18.00 -11.29 -9.61
CA ARG A 40 18.93 -10.93 -8.52
C ARG A 40 18.26 -10.65 -7.19
N THR A 41 16.94 -10.79 -7.14
CA THR A 41 16.13 -10.54 -5.94
C THR A 41 15.07 -11.62 -5.79
N LEU A 42 14.67 -11.96 -4.57
CA LEU A 42 13.64 -12.98 -4.35
C LEU A 42 12.33 -12.68 -5.08
N ASN A 43 11.92 -11.42 -5.17
CA ASN A 43 10.68 -11.06 -5.86
C ASN A 43 10.76 -11.37 -7.37
N THR A 44 11.89 -11.04 -8.01
CA THR A 44 12.08 -11.36 -9.43
C THR A 44 12.22 -12.86 -9.67
N ILE A 45 12.81 -13.59 -8.73
CA ILE A 45 12.93 -15.05 -8.77
C ILE A 45 11.57 -15.73 -8.64
N ARG A 46 10.68 -15.22 -7.76
CA ARG A 46 9.31 -15.72 -7.62
C ARG A 46 8.56 -15.69 -8.94
N ASP A 47 8.68 -14.55 -9.63
CA ASP A 47 7.97 -14.27 -10.88
C ASP A 47 8.69 -14.85 -12.13
N MET A 48 9.91 -15.35 -11.97
CA MET A 48 10.66 -16.02 -13.04
C MET A 48 9.88 -17.21 -13.60
N HIS A 49 9.66 -17.18 -14.91
CA HIS A 49 9.02 -18.23 -15.67
C HIS A 49 9.88 -18.57 -16.89
N ARG A 50 10.47 -19.75 -16.86
CA ARG A 50 11.33 -20.37 -17.87
C ARG A 50 11.01 -21.87 -17.92
N PRO A 51 9.88 -22.28 -18.53
CA PRO A 51 9.44 -23.67 -18.61
C PRO A 51 10.50 -24.61 -19.21
N GLU A 52 11.29 -24.12 -20.15
CA GLU A 52 12.39 -24.83 -20.79
C GLU A 52 13.49 -25.27 -19.81
N LEU A 53 13.59 -24.60 -18.66
CA LEU A 53 14.48 -24.95 -17.55
C LEU A 53 13.73 -25.60 -16.37
N GLY A 54 12.44 -25.92 -16.53
CA GLY A 54 11.59 -26.40 -15.43
C GLY A 54 11.26 -25.33 -14.37
N LEU A 55 11.47 -24.04 -14.69
CA LEU A 55 11.30 -22.94 -13.75
C LEU A 55 9.94 -22.27 -13.96
N PHE A 56 9.05 -22.41 -12.99
CA PHE A 56 7.69 -21.86 -13.06
C PHE A 56 7.48 -20.72 -12.07
N ARG A 57 6.51 -19.85 -12.38
CA ARG A 57 6.09 -18.80 -11.46
C ARG A 57 5.45 -19.42 -10.20
N ILE A 58 5.72 -18.83 -9.05
CA ILE A 58 5.07 -19.22 -7.79
C ILE A 58 3.88 -18.31 -7.58
N GLY A 59 2.68 -18.89 -7.61
CA GLY A 59 1.43 -18.14 -7.54
C GLY A 59 1.12 -17.65 -6.12
N HIS A 60 1.46 -18.44 -5.11
CA HIS A 60 1.08 -18.16 -3.74
C HIS A 60 2.16 -17.35 -3.00
N ARG A 61 1.87 -16.07 -2.70
CA ARG A 61 2.85 -15.16 -2.08
C ARG A 61 3.35 -15.65 -0.72
N ASN A 62 2.49 -16.32 0.06
CA ASN A 62 2.84 -16.84 1.38
C ASN A 62 3.75 -18.08 1.32
N HIS A 63 3.84 -18.74 0.16
CA HIS A 63 4.81 -19.82 -0.07
C HIS A 63 6.21 -19.31 -0.39
N TRP A 64 6.36 -18.00 -0.59
CA TRP A 64 7.61 -17.36 -0.98
C TRP A 64 8.04 -16.30 0.04
N THR A 65 8.24 -16.74 1.28
CA THR A 65 8.70 -15.90 2.39
C THR A 65 9.69 -16.68 3.25
N THR A 66 10.64 -16.00 3.87
CA THR A 66 11.65 -16.61 4.77
C THR A 66 11.16 -16.79 6.21
N THR A 67 9.99 -16.27 6.58
CA THR A 67 9.53 -16.23 7.98
C THR A 67 8.42 -17.24 8.29
N SER A 68 7.29 -17.20 7.58
CA SER A 68 6.06 -17.93 7.96
C SER A 68 5.64 -19.01 6.96
N SER A 69 6.53 -19.38 6.02
CA SER A 69 6.24 -20.34 4.97
C SER A 69 6.61 -21.78 5.36
N PRO A 70 5.86 -22.81 4.92
CA PRO A 70 6.33 -24.20 4.99
C PRO A 70 7.63 -24.44 4.19
N PHE A 71 7.98 -23.54 3.27
CA PHE A 71 9.18 -23.63 2.43
C PHE A 71 10.26 -22.60 2.82
N LYS A 72 10.19 -22.02 4.02
CA LYS A 72 11.06 -20.93 4.48
C LYS A 72 12.55 -21.24 4.32
N ASP A 73 12.96 -22.48 4.59
CA ASP A 73 14.37 -22.89 4.56
C ASP A 73 14.89 -22.97 3.13
N ASP A 74 14.06 -23.43 2.19
CA ASP A 74 14.39 -23.43 0.77
C ASP A 74 14.46 -22.02 0.20
N VAL A 75 13.55 -21.14 0.58
CA VAL A 75 13.57 -19.72 0.19
C VAL A 75 14.79 -19.00 0.76
N ALA A 76 15.16 -19.30 2.02
CA ALA A 76 16.37 -18.77 2.65
C ALA A 76 17.65 -19.25 1.95
N ALA A 77 17.73 -20.53 1.58
CA ALA A 77 18.86 -21.06 0.81
C ALA A 77 18.99 -20.37 -0.56
N ILE A 78 17.87 -20.14 -1.24
CA ILE A 78 17.86 -19.38 -2.51
C ILE A 78 18.38 -17.96 -2.29
N GLN A 79 17.93 -17.28 -1.23
CA GLN A 79 18.42 -15.93 -0.88
C GLN A 79 19.94 -15.92 -0.66
N GLU A 80 20.48 -16.93 0.03
CA GLU A 80 21.92 -17.04 0.26
C GLU A 80 22.70 -17.23 -1.05
N HIS A 81 22.25 -18.13 -1.93
CA HIS A 81 22.87 -18.33 -3.24
C HIS A 81 22.83 -17.05 -4.08
N VAL A 82 21.71 -16.33 -4.06
CA VAL A 82 21.57 -15.06 -4.78
C VAL A 82 22.53 -14.01 -4.24
N SER A 83 22.69 -13.89 -2.92
CA SER A 83 23.67 -12.98 -2.31
C SER A 83 25.09 -13.31 -2.79
N LYS A 84 25.51 -14.57 -2.77
CA LYS A 84 26.83 -15.00 -3.26
C LYS A 84 27.04 -14.67 -4.75
N ILE A 85 26.03 -14.88 -5.59
CA ILE A 85 26.12 -14.56 -7.01
C ILE A 85 26.15 -13.03 -7.22
N ASN A 86 25.45 -12.25 -6.42
CA ASN A 86 25.47 -10.78 -6.47
C ASN A 86 26.82 -10.22 -6.04
N GLU A 87 27.47 -10.82 -5.05
CA GLU A 87 28.83 -10.47 -4.62
C GLU A 87 29.87 -10.81 -5.70
N LYS A 88 29.78 -12.01 -6.30
CA LYS A 88 30.73 -12.47 -7.32
C LYS A 88 30.56 -11.76 -8.67
N TYR A 89 29.32 -11.42 -9.03
CA TYR A 89 28.96 -10.77 -10.29
C TYR A 89 28.08 -9.56 -10.00
N PRO A 90 28.67 -8.45 -9.54
CA PRO A 90 27.91 -7.25 -9.27
C PRO A 90 27.30 -6.73 -10.57
N LEU A 91 25.99 -6.48 -10.55
CA LEU A 91 25.36 -5.72 -11.62
C LEU A 91 25.95 -4.31 -11.56
N VAL A 92 26.60 -3.88 -12.65
CA VAL A 92 26.91 -2.47 -12.85
C VAL A 92 25.59 -1.73 -12.70
N LYS A 93 25.47 -0.91 -11.64
CA LYS A 93 24.26 -0.13 -11.37
C LYS A 93 23.94 0.62 -12.65
N LYS A 94 22.90 0.19 -13.39
CA LYS A 94 22.32 1.04 -14.42
C LYS A 94 22.03 2.35 -13.70
N GLN A 95 22.61 3.45 -14.17
CA GLN A 95 22.26 4.77 -13.65
C GLN A 95 20.73 4.79 -13.56
N PRO A 96 20.18 5.18 -12.41
CA PRO A 96 18.74 5.14 -12.20
C PRO A 96 18.11 5.79 -13.42
N LYS A 97 17.32 5.01 -14.18
CA LYS A 97 16.51 5.61 -15.25
C LYS A 97 15.78 6.75 -14.57
N PRO A 98 15.82 7.98 -15.13
CA PRO A 98 15.14 9.12 -14.52
C PRO A 98 13.73 8.64 -14.20
N GLU A 99 13.40 8.73 -12.92
CA GLU A 99 12.14 8.26 -12.38
C GLU A 99 11.05 8.91 -13.23
N ARG A 100 10.35 8.10 -14.04
CA ARG A 100 9.13 8.56 -14.71
C ARG A 100 8.17 8.82 -13.57
N THR A 101 8.21 10.05 -13.07
CA THR A 101 7.27 10.59 -12.12
C THR A 101 5.90 10.38 -12.74
N SER A 102 5.20 9.35 -12.26
CA SER A 102 3.80 9.16 -12.56
C SER A 102 3.12 10.50 -12.28
N GLN A 103 2.33 11.03 -13.22
CA GLN A 103 1.75 12.38 -13.15
C GLN A 103 1.06 12.68 -11.80
N VAL A 104 0.63 11.64 -11.10
CA VAL A 104 0.08 11.66 -9.74
C VAL A 104 1.04 12.27 -8.69
N VAL A 105 2.35 12.00 -8.77
CA VAL A 105 3.32 12.51 -7.78
C VAL A 105 3.69 13.98 -8.03
N LYS A 106 3.71 14.42 -9.28
CA LYS A 106 3.93 15.84 -9.62
C LYS A 106 2.78 16.73 -9.13
N ALA A 107 1.53 16.25 -9.21
CA ALA A 107 0.38 16.97 -8.67
C ALA A 107 0.41 17.13 -7.14
N ALA A 108 0.95 16.14 -6.41
CA ALA A 108 1.10 16.21 -4.96
C ALA A 108 2.22 17.16 -4.51
N LYS A 109 3.39 17.13 -5.17
CA LYS A 109 4.50 18.07 -4.85
C LYS A 109 4.17 19.52 -5.21
N GLY A 110 3.50 19.77 -6.33
CA GLY A 110 3.05 21.11 -6.69
C GLY A 110 2.04 21.72 -5.70
N ARG A 111 1.20 20.89 -5.06
CA ARG A 111 0.29 21.36 -4.00
C ARG A 111 1.01 21.72 -2.71
N ILE A 112 2.09 21.02 -2.36
CA ILE A 112 2.85 21.30 -1.13
C ILE A 112 3.64 22.60 -1.29
N GLU A 113 4.30 22.82 -2.43
CA GLU A 113 5.02 24.07 -2.71
C GLU A 113 4.06 25.26 -2.83
N SER A 114 2.87 25.08 -3.43
CA SER A 114 1.83 26.10 -3.49
C SER A 114 1.22 26.45 -2.13
N ALA A 115 1.10 25.50 -1.21
CA ALA A 115 0.55 25.73 0.13
C ALA A 115 1.53 26.55 0.99
N VAL A 116 2.83 26.23 0.92
CA VAL A 116 3.87 26.96 1.66
C VAL A 116 4.03 28.40 1.15
N SER A 117 3.89 28.63 -0.16
CA SER A 117 3.90 30.00 -0.71
C SER A 117 2.61 30.79 -0.41
N GLN A 118 1.45 30.12 -0.25
CA GLN A 118 0.21 30.80 0.13
C GLN A 118 0.20 31.19 1.61
N GLU A 119 0.69 30.35 2.53
CA GLU A 119 0.74 30.68 3.97
C GLU A 119 1.56 31.95 4.26
N ILE A 120 2.66 32.16 3.53
CA ILE A 120 3.52 33.34 3.73
C ILE A 120 2.83 34.63 3.23
N VAL A 121 2.04 34.55 2.15
CA VAL A 121 1.30 35.71 1.62
C VAL A 121 0.04 36.03 2.45
N PHE A 122 -0.59 35.03 3.07
CA PHE A 122 -1.71 35.25 3.99
C PHE A 122 -1.30 35.93 5.31
N ALA A 123 -0.06 35.71 5.79
CA ALA A 123 0.42 36.34 7.01
C ALA A 123 0.72 37.85 6.84
N GLU A 124 1.16 38.29 5.66
CA GLU A 124 1.50 39.70 5.42
C GLU A 124 0.27 40.60 5.19
N ASN A 125 -0.85 40.05 4.69
CA ASN A 125 -2.07 40.82 4.41
C ASN A 125 -3.10 40.82 5.56
N PHE A 126 -2.88 40.09 6.66
CA PHE A 126 -3.85 40.00 7.77
C PHE A 126 -3.90 41.23 8.69
N HIS A 127 -3.11 42.27 8.40
CA HIS A 127 -3.08 43.52 9.18
C HIS A 127 -3.80 44.69 8.54
N THR A 128 -4.45 44.50 7.40
CA THR A 128 -5.28 45.54 6.78
C THR A 128 -6.60 44.92 6.37
N ASP A 129 -7.59 44.97 7.26
CA ASP A 129 -8.97 45.35 6.94
C ASP A 129 -9.90 45.03 8.11
N GLY A 130 -10.42 46.09 8.74
CA GLY A 130 -11.42 46.03 9.83
C GLY A 130 -12.80 45.49 9.41
N GLU A 131 -12.92 44.89 8.23
CA GLU A 131 -14.16 44.31 7.69
C GLU A 131 -14.42 42.88 8.22
N ALA A 132 -13.37 42.10 8.52
CA ALA A 132 -13.52 40.72 9.02
C ALA A 132 -14.22 40.62 10.39
N SER A 133 -14.17 41.67 11.22
CA SER A 133 -14.77 41.67 12.56
C SER A 133 -16.30 41.86 12.56
N LYS A 134 -16.89 42.35 11.45
CA LYS A 134 -18.35 42.57 11.36
C LYS A 134 -19.12 41.34 10.90
N LEU A 135 -18.52 40.51 10.05
CA LEU A 135 -19.11 39.26 9.56
C LEU A 135 -19.30 38.23 10.70
N ASP A 136 -18.28 38.07 11.54
CA ASP A 136 -18.26 37.08 12.62
C ASP A 136 -19.29 37.36 13.73
N ARG A 137 -19.58 38.64 14.01
CA ARG A 137 -20.58 39.02 15.02
C ARG A 137 -22.01 38.77 14.56
N ASN A 138 -22.29 38.90 13.26
CA ASN A 138 -23.63 38.73 12.72
C ASN A 138 -24.01 37.24 12.61
N GLU A 139 -23.05 36.39 12.21
CA GLU A 139 -23.22 34.94 12.19
C GLU A 139 -23.38 34.37 13.61
N LEU A 140 -22.64 34.88 14.59
CA LEU A 140 -22.80 34.49 15.99
C LEU A 140 -24.18 34.88 16.55
N ALA A 141 -24.71 36.05 16.18
CA ALA A 141 -26.04 36.49 16.58
C ALA A 141 -27.15 35.60 16.00
N GLN A 142 -27.05 35.27 14.70
CA GLN A 142 -28.00 34.36 14.05
C GLN A 142 -27.96 32.95 14.65
N THR A 143 -26.77 32.45 14.96
CA THR A 143 -26.60 31.12 15.57
C THR A 143 -27.23 31.05 16.97
N LYS A 144 -27.12 32.12 17.77
CA LYS A 144 -27.76 32.19 19.09
C LYS A 144 -29.29 32.18 19.02
N VAL A 145 -29.87 32.91 18.08
CA VAL A 145 -31.33 32.92 17.86
C VAL A 145 -31.82 31.52 17.47
N ARG A 146 -31.16 30.89 16.50
CA ARG A 146 -31.49 29.54 16.03
C ARG A 146 -31.40 28.49 17.13
N ASN A 147 -30.38 28.58 17.99
CA ASN A 147 -30.24 27.69 19.15
C ASN A 147 -31.36 27.90 20.19
N GLY A 148 -31.85 29.12 20.37
CA GLY A 148 -33.00 29.41 21.23
C GLY A 148 -34.29 28.74 20.73
N GLU A 149 -34.56 28.86 19.42
CA GLU A 149 -35.71 28.23 18.77
C GLU A 149 -35.67 26.70 18.85
N LEU A 150 -34.48 26.12 18.67
CA LEU A 150 -34.24 24.69 18.85
C LEU A 150 -34.53 24.24 20.29
N ALA A 151 -34.07 24.99 21.29
CA ALA A 151 -34.29 24.67 22.70
C ALA A 151 -35.78 24.77 23.11
N GLU A 152 -36.54 25.70 22.54
CA GLU A 152 -37.99 25.76 22.72
C GLU A 152 -38.72 24.58 22.06
N THR A 153 -38.27 24.20 20.87
CA THR A 153 -38.84 23.07 20.14
C THR A 153 -38.62 21.76 20.89
N ILE A 154 -37.41 21.55 21.44
CA ILE A 154 -37.09 20.39 22.28
C ILE A 154 -38.01 20.35 23.51
N ARG A 155 -38.14 21.46 24.24
CA ARG A 155 -39.02 21.51 25.43
C ARG A 155 -40.48 21.19 25.12
N LYS A 156 -41.00 21.64 23.97
CA LYS A 156 -42.37 21.30 23.51
C LYS A 156 -42.52 19.81 23.25
N HIS A 157 -41.55 19.19 22.55
CA HIS A 157 -41.58 17.76 22.28
C HIS A 157 -41.44 16.93 23.56
N GLU A 158 -40.59 17.34 24.51
CA GLU A 158 -40.47 16.68 25.81
C GLU A 158 -41.76 16.72 26.62
N ALA A 159 -42.44 17.86 26.65
CA ALA A 159 -43.73 18.02 27.32
C ALA A 159 -44.83 17.17 26.65
N GLU A 160 -44.82 17.06 25.32
CA GLU A 160 -45.75 16.23 24.57
C GLU A 160 -45.50 14.74 24.80
N ILE A 161 -44.24 14.30 24.80
CA ILE A 161 -43.84 12.94 25.17
C ILE A 161 -44.29 12.62 26.61
N ALA A 162 -44.09 13.54 27.55
CA ALA A 162 -44.53 13.36 28.93
C ALA A 162 -46.07 13.23 29.02
N ARG A 163 -46.81 14.07 28.29
CA ARG A 163 -48.29 14.00 28.22
C ARG A 163 -48.77 12.68 27.63
N LEU A 164 -48.19 12.24 26.52
CA LEU A 164 -48.53 10.97 25.86
C LEU A 164 -48.22 9.77 26.76
N ARG A 165 -47.09 9.79 27.47
CA ARG A 165 -46.76 8.78 28.48
C ARG A 165 -47.81 8.73 29.59
N VAL A 166 -48.21 9.87 30.14
CA VAL A 166 -49.25 9.92 31.19
C VAL A 166 -50.61 9.41 30.69
N GLN A 167 -50.97 9.68 29.43
CA GLN A 167 -52.20 9.15 28.84
C GLN A 167 -52.14 7.62 28.65
N LEU A 168 -51.00 7.08 28.22
CA LEU A 168 -50.80 5.63 28.11
C LEU A 168 -50.89 4.91 29.46
N PHE A 169 -50.38 5.53 30.54
CA PHE A 169 -50.43 4.96 31.89
C PHE A 169 -51.76 5.18 32.64
N ARG A 170 -52.66 6.03 32.15
CA ARG A 170 -54.02 6.23 32.73
C ARG A 170 -55.13 5.46 31.99
N GLY A 171 -54.79 4.73 30.92
CA GLY A 171 -55.72 3.94 30.12
C GLY A 171 -55.64 2.42 30.36
N VAL A 172 -55.01 1.98 31.46
CA VAL A 172 -54.97 0.59 31.93
C VAL A 172 -55.72 0.49 33.25
#